data_AF-A0A7W9XJC4-F1
#
_entry.id   AF-A0A7W9XJC4-F1
#
_cell.length_a   1.000
_cell.length_b   1.000
_cell.length_c   1.000
_cell.angle_alpha   90.00
_cell.angle_beta   90.00
_cell.angle_gamma   90.00
#
_symmetry.space_group_name_H-M   'P 1'
#
loop_
_entity.id
_entity.type
_entity.pdbx_description
1 polymer ?
#
loop_
_entity_poly.entity_id
_entity_poly.type
_entity_poly.pdbx_seq_one_letter_code
_entity_poly.pdbx_strand_id
1 'polypeptide(L)'
;MEHDQLRLLIYGKDHLDKEAAFDQKIKGIEEKYIKWFSERSHPKDPHDHDRLRMHTIEHFDCTRHGFGFTQTSDLPNYIRDECNAAFKEVYER
;
A
#
# COMPACT_ATOMS: atom_id res chain seq x y z
N MET A 1 -5.61 18.73 20.30
CA MET A 1 -4.88 17.45 20.31
C MET A 1 -4.59 17.10 18.88
N GLU A 2 -3.31 17.11 18.52
CA GLU A 2 -2.87 16.83 17.16
C GLU A 2 -3.19 15.38 16.77
N HIS A 3 -3.69 15.20 15.55
CA HIS A 3 -4.17 13.93 15.02
C HIS A 3 -3.14 12.79 15.18
N ASP A 4 -1.85 13.13 15.11
CA ASP A 4 -0.72 12.23 15.35
C ASP A 4 -0.64 11.65 16.75
N GLN A 5 -0.91 12.45 17.80
CA GLN A 5 -0.87 11.94 19.17
C GLN A 5 -1.99 10.93 19.44
N LEU A 6 -3.14 11.10 18.80
CA LEU A 6 -4.27 10.18 18.92
C LEU A 6 -3.96 8.85 18.20
N ARG A 7 -3.35 8.89 17.01
CA ARG A 7 -2.93 7.68 16.28
C ARG A 7 -1.87 6.91 17.07
N LEU A 8 -0.93 7.61 17.71
CA LEU A 8 0.12 6.98 18.51
C LEU A 8 -0.43 6.28 19.77
N LEU A 9 -1.50 6.83 20.37
CA LEU A 9 -2.21 6.25 21.52
C LEU A 9 -3.09 5.04 21.13
N ILE A 10 -3.71 5.08 19.95
CA ILE A 10 -4.64 4.03 19.49
C ILE A 10 -3.89 2.84 18.88
N TYR A 11 -2.87 3.10 18.07
CA TYR A 11 -2.18 2.09 17.27
C TYR A 11 -0.81 1.70 17.81
N GLY A 12 -0.21 2.54 18.64
CA GLY A 12 1.15 2.36 19.13
C GLY A 12 2.21 2.76 18.10
N LYS A 13 3.41 3.07 18.59
CA LYS A 13 4.54 3.51 17.77
C LYS A 13 5.03 2.43 16.79
N ASP A 14 4.95 1.15 17.18
CA ASP A 14 5.34 0.00 16.35
C ASP A 14 4.51 -0.10 15.07
N HIS A 15 3.19 0.11 15.17
CA HIS A 15 2.28 0.11 14.03
C HIS A 15 2.59 1.23 13.04
N LEU A 16 2.82 2.46 13.55
CA LEU A 16 3.10 3.62 12.70
C LEU A 16 4.44 3.47 11.96
N ASP A 17 5.44 2.86 12.59
CA ASP A 17 6.74 2.57 11.98
C ASP A 17 6.60 1.52 10.86
N LYS A 18 5.84 0.45 11.11
CA LYS A 18 5.52 -0.57 10.10
C LYS A 18 4.68 -0.01 8.94
N GLU A 19 3.68 0.83 9.22
CA GLU A 19 2.90 1.52 8.20
C GLU A 19 3.82 2.36 7.31
N ALA A 20 4.70 3.16 7.90
CA ALA A 20 5.66 3.97 7.15
C ALA A 20 6.64 3.12 6.33
N ALA A 21 7.15 2.02 6.89
CA ALA A 21 8.06 1.11 6.20
C ALA A 21 7.38 0.42 5.00
N PHE A 22 6.13 0.00 5.17
CA PHE A 22 5.34 -0.59 4.11
C PHE A 22 5.01 0.43 3.01
N ASP A 23 4.63 1.65 3.39
CA ASP A 23 4.36 2.76 2.47
C ASP A 23 5.56 3.07 1.56
N GLN A 24 6.77 3.04 2.14
CA GLN A 24 8.01 3.21 1.38
C GLN A 24 8.26 2.06 0.41
N LYS A 25 8.01 0.81 0.81
CA LYS A 25 8.15 -0.35 -0.09
C LYS A 25 7.16 -0.30 -1.24
N ILE A 26 5.90 0.04 -0.97
CA ILE A 26 4.87 0.18 -1.99
C ILE A 26 5.23 1.28 -2.99
N LYS A 27 5.72 2.44 -2.52
CA LYS A 27 6.24 3.49 -3.41
C LYS A 27 7.41 2.98 -4.26
N GLY A 28 8.35 2.25 -3.67
CA GLY A 28 9.47 1.67 -4.44
C GLY A 28 9.02 0.70 -5.53
N ILE A 29 7.98 -0.10 -5.28
CA ILE A 29 7.38 -0.98 -6.29
C ILE A 29 6.68 -0.15 -7.37
N GLU A 30 5.92 0.87 -7.00
CA GLU A 30 5.27 1.79 -7.95
C GLU A 30 6.28 2.48 -8.86
N GLU A 31 7.37 3.01 -8.31
CA GLU A 31 8.45 3.65 -9.06
C GLU A 31 9.17 2.66 -9.98
N LYS A 32 9.42 1.43 -9.52
CA LYS A 32 10.01 0.36 -10.32
C LYS A 32 9.16 0.03 -11.55
N TYR A 33 7.84 0.05 -11.38
CA TYR A 33 6.87 -0.24 -12.45
C TYR A 33 6.22 1.02 -13.02
N ILE A 34 6.84 2.19 -12.86
CA ILE A 34 6.24 3.47 -13.25
C ILE A 34 5.84 3.49 -14.73
N LYS A 35 6.62 2.84 -15.61
CA LYS A 35 6.28 2.73 -17.04
C LYS A 35 4.93 2.05 -17.25
N TRP A 36 4.68 0.95 -16.56
CA TRP A 36 3.42 0.21 -16.65
C TRP A 36 2.24 1.04 -16.16
N PHE A 37 2.44 1.81 -15.08
CA PHE A 37 1.44 2.70 -14.50
C PHE A 37 1.18 3.96 -15.36
N SER A 38 2.23 4.56 -15.91
CA SER A 38 2.13 5.77 -16.76
C SER A 38 1.47 5.51 -18.11
N GLU A 39 1.55 4.29 -18.64
CA GLU A 39 0.85 3.87 -19.86
C GLU A 39 -0.67 3.74 -19.67
N ARG A 40 -1.14 3.79 -18.41
CA ARG A 40 -2.54 3.62 -18.05
C ARG A 40 -3.10 4.92 -17.50
N SER A 41 -4.27 5.30 -18.00
CA SER A 41 -5.01 6.46 -17.48
C SER A 41 -5.69 6.11 -16.18
N HIS A 42 -5.69 7.04 -15.23
CA HIS A 42 -6.40 6.86 -13.98
C HIS A 42 -7.92 6.72 -14.23
N PRO A 43 -8.60 5.73 -13.64
CA PRO A 43 -9.97 5.38 -13.99
C PRO A 43 -11.00 6.47 -13.68
N LYS A 44 -10.67 7.43 -12.80
CA LYS A 44 -11.56 8.54 -12.41
C LYS A 44 -11.03 9.92 -12.81
N ASP A 45 -9.79 10.03 -13.26
CA ASP A 45 -9.13 11.32 -13.50
C ASP A 45 -8.28 11.19 -14.77
N PRO A 46 -8.65 11.83 -15.88
CA PRO A 46 -7.88 11.73 -17.12
C PRO A 46 -6.52 12.44 -17.05
N HIS A 47 -6.24 13.22 -16.00
CA HIS A 47 -4.99 13.94 -15.79
C HIS A 47 -4.04 13.24 -14.80
N ASP A 48 -4.47 12.13 -14.18
CA ASP A 48 -3.61 11.32 -13.32
C ASP A 48 -3.33 9.96 -13.97
N HIS A 49 -2.23 9.35 -13.54
CA HIS A 49 -1.85 8.00 -13.97
C HIS A 49 -2.38 6.97 -12.99
N ASP A 50 -2.55 5.74 -13.47
CA ASP A 50 -2.86 4.62 -12.60
C ASP A 50 -1.75 4.47 -11.53
N ARG A 51 -2.10 4.05 -10.31
CA ARG A 51 -1.15 3.94 -9.19
C ARG A 51 -1.38 2.67 -8.42
N LEU A 52 -0.32 2.13 -7.84
CA LEU A 52 -0.37 0.88 -7.11
C LEU A 52 -1.38 0.94 -5.95
N ARG A 53 -1.47 2.09 -5.26
CA ARG A 53 -2.46 2.29 -4.18
C ARG A 53 -3.91 2.13 -4.59
N MET A 54 -4.25 2.31 -5.87
CA MET A 54 -5.63 2.19 -6.36
C MET A 54 -6.04 0.72 -6.54
N HIS A 55 -5.04 -0.15 -6.60
CA HIS A 55 -5.20 -1.58 -6.76
C HIS A 55 -5.10 -2.34 -5.45
N THR A 56 -4.66 -1.69 -4.37
CA THR A 56 -4.41 -2.32 -3.07
C THR A 56 -5.39 -1.85 -2.01
N ILE A 57 -5.66 -2.71 -1.02
CA ILE A 57 -6.45 -2.41 0.16
C ILE A 57 -5.65 -2.84 1.38
N GLU A 58 -5.52 -1.93 2.33
CA GLU A 58 -4.93 -2.17 3.65
C GLU A 58 -6.06 -2.11 4.69
N HIS A 59 -6.10 -3.09 5.60
CA HIS A 59 -7.00 -3.05 6.75
C HIS A 59 -6.24 -3.34 8.03
N PHE A 60 -6.67 -2.70 9.11
CA PHE A 60 -6.10 -2.89 10.43
C PHE A 60 -7.22 -3.03 11.47
N ASP A 61 -7.28 -4.18 12.15
CA ASP A 61 -8.29 -4.52 13.16
C ASP A 61 -7.68 -4.71 14.55
N CYS A 62 -6.91 -3.70 15.02
CA CYS A 62 -6.24 -3.62 16.33
C CYS A 62 -5.20 -4.71 16.65
N THR A 63 -5.31 -5.88 16.02
CA THR A 63 -4.58 -7.12 16.31
C THR A 63 -4.03 -7.77 15.06
N ARG A 64 -4.57 -7.43 13.88
CA ARG A 64 -4.15 -7.96 12.60
C ARG A 64 -4.09 -6.84 11.57
N HIS A 65 -3.00 -6.82 10.82
CA HIS A 65 -2.94 -6.15 9.53
C HIS A 65 -3.32 -7.16 8.46
N GLY A 66 -4.15 -6.72 7.52
CA GLY A 66 -4.30 -7.42 6.26
C GLY A 66 -4.02 -6.49 5.11
N PHE A 67 -3.47 -7.10 4.07
CA PHE A 67 -3.19 -6.47 2.80
C PHE A 67 -3.81 -7.34 1.70
N GLY A 68 -4.41 -6.68 0.73
CA GLY A 68 -5.03 -7.34 -0.40
C GLY A 68 -5.13 -6.43 -1.60
N PHE A 69 -5.80 -6.94 -2.63
CA PHE A 69 -6.03 -6.22 -3.87
C PHE A 69 -7.52 -5.97 -4.08
N THR A 70 -7.86 -4.87 -4.72
CA THR A 70 -9.24 -4.58 -5.10
C THR A 70 -9.73 -5.63 -6.10
N GLN A 71 -11.02 -5.94 -6.08
CA GLN A 71 -11.58 -6.97 -6.97
C GLN A 71 -11.52 -6.56 -8.45
N THR A 72 -11.45 -5.26 -8.72
CA THR A 72 -11.27 -4.68 -10.06
C THR A 72 -9.81 -4.52 -10.44
N SER A 73 -8.86 -4.93 -9.59
CA SER A 73 -7.45 -4.80 -9.88
C SER A 73 -7.05 -5.77 -11.00
N ASP A 74 -6.51 -5.19 -12.07
CA ASP A 74 -5.89 -5.92 -13.16
C ASP A 74 -4.36 -5.91 -13.06
N LEU A 75 -3.83 -5.74 -11.85
CA LEU A 75 -2.40 -5.85 -11.60
C LEU A 75 -1.86 -7.21 -12.06
N PRO A 76 -0.76 -7.21 -12.82
CA PRO A 76 -0.06 -8.43 -13.15
C PRO A 76 0.39 -9.17 -11.89
N ASN A 77 0.35 -10.51 -11.94
CA ASN A 77 0.71 -11.36 -10.80
C ASN A 77 2.10 -11.04 -10.23
N TYR A 78 3.10 -10.71 -11.07
CA TYR A 78 4.43 -10.36 -10.59
C TYR A 78 4.47 -9.08 -9.73
N ILE A 79 3.63 -8.07 -10.02
CA ILE A 79 3.52 -6.87 -9.17
C ILE A 79 2.82 -7.24 -7.86
N ARG A 80 1.78 -8.08 -7.95
CA ARG A 80 1.04 -8.56 -6.77
C ARG A 80 1.93 -9.36 -5.83
N ASP A 81 2.78 -10.23 -6.38
CA ASP A 81 3.74 -11.02 -5.62
C ASP A 81 4.78 -10.15 -4.92
N GLU A 82 5.28 -9.09 -5.57
CA GLU A 82 6.19 -8.13 -4.92
C GLU A 82 5.51 -7.36 -3.79
N CYS A 83 4.25 -6.95 -3.96
CA CYS A 83 3.49 -6.27 -2.90
C CYS A 83 3.23 -7.21 -1.72
N ASN A 84 2.83 -8.45 -2.00
CA ASN A 84 2.66 -9.47 -0.97
C ASN A 84 3.98 -9.71 -0.23
N ALA A 85 5.10 -9.87 -0.94
CA ALA A 85 6.41 -10.06 -0.32
C ALA A 85 6.81 -8.87 0.56
N ALA A 86 6.57 -7.64 0.11
CA ALA A 86 6.78 -6.44 0.91
C ALA A 86 5.93 -6.44 2.19
N PHE A 87 4.68 -6.90 2.11
CA PHE A 87 3.80 -7.00 3.28
C PHE A 87 4.30 -8.04 4.28
N LYS A 88 4.70 -9.22 3.81
CA LYS A 88 5.26 -10.28 4.67
C LYS A 88 6.53 -9.82 5.39
N GLU A 89 7.40 -9.09 4.69
CA GLU A 89 8.66 -8.61 5.27
C GLU A 89 8.44 -7.61 6.41
N VAL A 90 7.39 -6.77 6.31
CA VAL A 90 7.09 -5.74 7.31
C VAL A 90 6.27 -6.30 8.48
N TYR A 91 5.29 -7.16 8.20
CA TYR A 91 4.26 -7.55 9.18
C TYR A 91 4.32 -9.02 9.65
N GLU A 92 4.95 -9.94 8.90
CA GLU A 92 5.04 -11.37 9.25
C GLU A 92 6.44 -11.77 9.77
N ARG A 93 7.20 -10.82 10.32
CA ARG A 93 8.56 -11.04 10.82
C ARG A 93 8.61 -11.69 12.21
#